data_AF-A0A1Q3V0V2-F1
#
_entry.id   AF-A0A1Q3V0V2-F1
#
_cell.length_a   1.000
_cell.length_b   1.000
_cell.length_c   1.000
_cell.angle_alpha   90.00
_cell.angle_beta   90.00
_cell.angle_gamma   90.00
#
_symmetry.space_group_name_H-M   'P 1'
#
loop_
_entity.id
_entity.type
_entity.pdbx_description
1 polymer ?
#
loop_
_entity_poly.entity_id
_entity_poly.type
_entity_poly.pdbx_seq_one_letter_code
_entity_poly.pdbx_strand_id
1 'polypeptide(L)'
;MTAPLARRALLQTGAVTAGLALTAIRAQPAAAAAPSVAPITGAIAGHMRLDPMRGATIRLTELGPDGGPVRTLAFVEVPLGALYADGVPRAGSAPLRALSRRAGDLAVRVAAASWGVAPDACRLSGRRITHEASGRMLPFGAWVDFA
;
A
#
# COMPACT_ATOMS: atom_id res chain seq x y z
N MET A 1 -4.93 -10.27 44.78
CA MET A 1 -4.75 -9.56 43.50
C MET A 1 -4.72 -8.07 43.81
N THR A 2 -3.51 -7.51 43.86
CA THR A 2 -3.21 -6.16 44.32
C THR A 2 -3.46 -5.14 43.20
N ALA A 3 -4.48 -4.30 43.37
CA ALA A 3 -4.56 -3.03 42.69
C ALA A 3 -4.65 -1.94 43.75
N PRO A 4 -3.63 -1.06 43.85
CA PRO A 4 -3.83 0.21 44.49
C PRO A 4 -3.43 1.40 43.61
N LEU A 5 -4.30 2.41 43.68
CA LEU A 5 -4.01 3.84 43.70
C LEU A 5 -3.68 4.56 42.38
N ALA A 6 -4.69 5.29 41.91
CA ALA A 6 -4.70 6.76 41.81
C ALA A 6 -3.36 7.50 41.94
N ARG A 7 -3.18 8.60 41.17
CA ARG A 7 -3.19 9.99 41.68
C ARG A 7 -2.51 10.96 40.70
N ARG A 8 -3.32 11.92 40.23
CA ARG A 8 -3.04 13.35 39.96
C ARG A 8 -1.56 13.79 39.79
N ALA A 9 -1.30 14.50 38.68
CA ALA A 9 -0.48 15.72 38.72
C ALA A 9 -1.19 16.83 37.93
N LEU A 10 -1.43 17.94 38.63
CA LEU A 10 -2.07 19.17 38.17
C LEU A 10 -1.19 19.93 37.17
N LEU A 11 -1.80 20.82 36.39
CA LEU A 11 -1.53 22.26 36.50
C LEU A 11 -2.66 23.07 35.85
N GLN A 12 -3.62 23.46 36.69
CA GLN A 12 -4.28 24.75 36.54
C GLN A 12 -3.18 25.83 36.67
N THR A 13 -3.04 26.69 35.67
CA THR A 13 -2.62 28.06 35.92
C THR A 13 -3.55 28.96 35.11
N GLY A 14 -4.38 29.67 35.86
CA GLY A 14 -5.24 30.73 35.37
C GLY A 14 -4.41 31.95 34.92
N ALA A 15 -5.06 32.75 34.11
CA ALA A 15 -4.54 33.95 33.47
C ALA A 15 -3.81 34.92 34.42
N VAL A 16 -2.64 35.38 34.00
CA VAL A 16 -2.19 36.76 34.25
C VAL A 16 -1.59 37.29 32.94
N THR A 17 -2.33 38.21 32.34
CA THR A 17 -1.92 39.10 31.25
C THR A 17 -0.69 39.91 31.67
N ALA A 18 0.45 39.65 31.04
CA ALA A 18 1.57 40.58 30.94
C ALA A 18 2.27 40.31 29.60
N GLY A 19 2.34 41.34 28.76
CA GLY A 19 2.76 41.24 27.38
C GLY A 19 4.22 40.84 27.21
N LEU A 20 4.50 40.17 26.09
CA LEU A 20 5.73 40.24 25.32
C LEU A 20 5.45 39.62 23.94
N ALA A 21 5.74 40.40 22.90
CA ALA A 21 5.61 40.01 21.50
C ALA A 21 6.45 38.76 21.19
N LEU A 22 5.95 37.88 20.32
CA LEU A 22 6.75 37.09 19.36
C LEU A 22 5.83 36.32 18.40
N THR A 23 5.91 36.74 17.14
CA THR A 23 5.73 35.95 15.90
C THR A 23 4.43 35.18 15.69
N ALA A 24 3.75 35.54 14.59
CA ALA A 24 2.68 34.78 13.97
C ALA A 24 3.00 33.28 13.92
N ILE A 25 2.37 32.51 14.80
CA ILE A 25 2.24 31.07 14.66
C ILE A 25 1.32 30.89 13.46
N ARG A 26 1.92 30.72 12.27
CA ARG A 26 1.20 30.07 11.18
C ARG A 26 0.73 28.75 11.74
N ALA A 27 -0.59 28.56 11.82
CA ALA A 27 -1.17 27.26 12.05
C ALA A 27 -0.53 26.32 11.02
N GLN A 28 0.39 25.47 11.49
CA GLN A 28 0.90 24.38 10.70
C GLN A 28 -0.33 23.57 10.33
N PRO A 29 -0.71 23.45 9.04
CA PRO A 29 -1.75 22.50 8.72
C PRO A 29 -1.22 21.18 9.24
N ALA A 30 -1.96 20.57 10.17
CA ALA A 30 -1.68 19.23 10.63
C ALA A 30 -1.49 18.42 9.37
N ALA A 31 -0.23 18.07 9.06
CA ALA A 31 0.06 17.09 8.06
C ALA A 31 -0.71 15.88 8.58
N ALA A 32 -1.85 15.61 7.94
CA ALA A 32 -2.64 14.42 8.21
C ALA A 32 -1.60 13.32 8.22
N ALA A 33 -1.37 12.73 9.39
CA ALA A 33 -0.43 11.64 9.53
C ALA A 33 -0.97 10.59 8.59
N ALA A 34 -0.40 10.52 7.38
CA ALA A 34 -0.73 9.51 6.42
C ALA A 34 -0.61 8.20 7.20
N PRO A 35 -1.60 7.29 7.11
CA PRO A 35 -1.53 6.03 7.82
C PRO A 35 -0.15 5.46 7.51
N SER A 36 0.69 5.37 8.54
CA SER A 36 2.04 4.84 8.38
C SER A 36 1.85 3.39 7.96
N VAL A 37 1.90 3.15 6.65
CA VAL A 37 1.90 1.81 6.10
C VAL A 37 3.19 1.21 6.61
N ALA A 38 3.09 0.36 7.63
CA ALA A 38 4.24 -0.25 8.25
C ALA A 38 5.13 -0.84 7.15
N PRO A 39 6.45 -0.57 7.17
CA PRO A 39 7.31 -0.84 6.04
C PRO A 39 7.27 -2.31 5.66
N ILE A 40 7.26 -2.59 4.36
CA ILE A 40 7.38 -3.94 3.82
C ILE A 40 8.82 -4.36 3.99
N THR A 41 9.04 -5.49 4.66
CA THR A 41 10.38 -5.98 5.02
C THR A 41 10.79 -7.22 4.23
N GLY A 42 9.83 -7.91 3.62
CA GLY A 42 10.08 -9.10 2.81
C GLY A 42 9.79 -8.89 1.31
N ALA A 43 9.01 -9.79 0.74
CA ALA A 43 8.65 -9.78 -0.69
C ALA A 43 7.16 -9.51 -0.91
N ILE A 44 6.78 -9.07 -2.10
CA ILE A 44 5.38 -8.95 -2.51
C ILE A 44 5.03 -10.14 -3.42
N ALA A 45 3.98 -10.87 -3.06
CA ALA A 45 3.41 -11.95 -3.84
C ALA A 45 2.02 -11.56 -4.37
N GLY A 46 1.82 -11.64 -5.68
CA GLY A 46 0.54 -11.43 -6.34
C GLY A 46 -0.14 -12.75 -6.69
N HIS A 47 -1.29 -13.02 -6.07
CA HIS A 47 -2.17 -14.12 -6.45
C HIS A 47 -3.34 -13.57 -7.25
N MET A 48 -3.45 -13.99 -8.51
CA MET A 48 -4.56 -13.64 -9.37
C MET A 48 -5.45 -14.86 -9.59
N ARG A 49 -6.77 -14.67 -9.55
CA ARG A 49 -7.74 -15.71 -9.91
C ARG A 49 -8.60 -15.17 -11.04
N LEU A 50 -8.58 -15.83 -12.19
CA LEU A 50 -9.33 -15.45 -13.38
C LEU A 50 -10.53 -16.39 -13.56
N ASP A 51 -11.71 -15.80 -13.65
CA ASP A 51 -12.98 -16.44 -13.99
C ASP A 51 -13.49 -15.84 -15.32
N PRO A 52 -13.55 -16.61 -16.41
CA PRO A 52 -13.94 -16.08 -17.72
C PRO A 52 -15.40 -15.60 -17.77
N MET A 53 -16.22 -15.92 -16.76
CA MET A 53 -17.62 -15.52 -16.66
C MET A 53 -17.85 -14.41 -15.63
N ARG A 54 -16.98 -14.27 -14.63
CA ARG A 54 -17.17 -13.32 -13.51
C ARG A 54 -16.13 -12.20 -13.46
N GLY A 55 -15.02 -12.32 -14.18
CA GLY A 55 -13.91 -11.37 -14.15
C GLY A 55 -12.71 -11.96 -13.41
N ALA A 56 -12.05 -11.19 -12.55
CA ALA A 56 -10.89 -11.70 -11.83
C ALA A 56 -10.71 -11.02 -10.47
N THR A 57 -9.89 -11.63 -9.62
CA THR A 57 -9.41 -11.00 -8.39
C THR A 57 -7.89 -10.93 -8.41
N ILE A 58 -7.34 -9.86 -7.84
CA ILE A 58 -5.91 -9.69 -7.60
C ILE A 58 -5.72 -9.48 -6.10
N ARG A 59 -4.94 -10.37 -5.46
CA ARG A 59 -4.53 -10.23 -4.06
C ARG A 59 -3.02 -10.08 -3.98
N LEU A 60 -2.56 -9.02 -3.33
CA LEU A 60 -1.14 -8.84 -3.01
C LEU A 60 -0.91 -9.16 -1.54
N THR A 61 0.11 -9.95 -1.27
CA THR A 61 0.48 -10.42 0.07
C THR A 61 1.94 -10.12 0.32
N GLU A 62 2.28 -9.63 1.51
CA GLU A 62 3.67 -9.60 1.96
C GLU A 62 4.08 -11.01 2.38
N LEU A 63 5.22 -11.48 1.86
CA LEU A 63 5.86 -12.70 2.30
C LEU A 63 7.01 -12.36 3.24
N GLY A 64 7.13 -13.12 4.32
CA GLY A 64 8.24 -13.07 5.26
C GLY A 64 9.53 -13.65 4.66
N PRO A 65 10.64 -13.60 5.42
CA PRO A 65 11.93 -14.13 4.98
C PRO A 65 11.92 -15.65 4.76
N ASP A 66 10.99 -16.36 5.41
CA ASP A 66 10.72 -17.80 5.26
C ASP A 66 9.81 -18.11 4.05
N GLY A 67 9.31 -17.08 3.36
CA GLY A 67 8.34 -17.21 2.27
C GLY A 67 6.88 -17.37 2.74
N GLY A 68 6.63 -17.36 4.05
CA GLY A 68 5.29 -17.44 4.62
C GLY A 68 4.50 -16.14 4.44
N PRO A 69 3.17 -16.19 4.28
CA PRO A 69 2.35 -14.98 4.18
C PRO A 69 2.30 -14.25 5.52
N VAL A 70 2.64 -12.95 5.52
CA VAL A 70 2.61 -12.09 6.70
C VAL A 70 1.30 -11.33 6.78
N ARG A 71 0.90 -10.66 5.69
CA ARG A 71 -0.33 -9.86 5.63
C ARG A 71 -0.78 -9.60 4.20
N THR A 72 -2.07 -9.33 4.02
CA THR A 72 -2.61 -8.84 2.74
C THR A 72 -2.31 -7.34 2.62
N LEU A 73 -1.68 -6.95 1.51
CA LEU A 73 -1.33 -5.57 1.20
C LEU A 73 -2.40 -4.88 0.34
N ALA A 74 -3.03 -5.64 -0.56
CA ALA A 74 -4.09 -5.13 -1.40
C ALA A 74 -4.99 -6.28 -1.90
N PHE A 75 -6.26 -5.96 -2.13
CA PHE A 75 -7.21 -6.83 -2.81
C PHE A 75 -8.04 -6.00 -3.78
N VAL A 76 -8.19 -6.48 -5.01
CA VAL A 76 -8.92 -5.79 -6.07
C VAL A 76 -9.72 -6.80 -6.89
N GLU A 77 -11.00 -6.49 -7.10
CA GLU A 77 -11.83 -7.17 -8.08
C GLU A 77 -11.70 -6.46 -9.44
N VAL A 78 -11.57 -7.26 -10.49
CA VAL A 78 -11.47 -6.81 -11.87
C VAL A 78 -12.73 -7.27 -12.59
N PRO A 79 -13.65 -6.36 -12.94
CA PRO A 79 -14.91 -6.74 -13.54
C PRO A 79 -14.69 -7.38 -14.91
N LEU A 80 -15.58 -8.30 -15.30
CA LEU A 80 -15.49 -8.99 -16.60
C LEU A 80 -15.34 -8.00 -17.77
N GLY A 81 -16.11 -6.92 -17.77
CA GLY A 81 -16.05 -5.87 -18.81
C GLY A 81 -14.70 -5.14 -18.92
N ALA A 82 -13.83 -5.22 -17.91
CA ALA A 82 -12.47 -4.70 -17.99
C ALA A 82 -11.52 -5.64 -18.74
N LEU A 83 -11.84 -6.94 -18.81
CA LEU A 83 -11.03 -7.98 -19.44
C LEU A 83 -11.58 -8.40 -20.81
N TYR A 84 -12.90 -8.39 -20.96
CA TYR A 84 -13.63 -8.83 -22.13
C TYR A 84 -14.61 -7.74 -22.60
N ALA A 85 -14.86 -7.69 -23.91
CA ALA A 85 -15.95 -6.96 -24.54
C ALA A 85 -16.68 -7.95 -25.45
N ASP A 86 -17.99 -8.10 -25.26
CA ASP A 86 -18.84 -9.02 -26.04
C ASP A 86 -18.31 -10.47 -26.10
N GLY A 87 -17.76 -10.96 -24.97
CA GLY A 87 -17.18 -12.30 -24.85
C GLY A 87 -15.80 -12.47 -25.48
N VAL A 88 -15.28 -11.44 -26.15
CA VAL A 88 -13.94 -11.42 -26.74
C VAL A 88 -12.98 -10.67 -25.81
N PRO A 89 -11.73 -11.13 -25.61
CA PRO A 89 -10.73 -10.34 -24.89
C PRO A 89 -10.62 -8.93 -25.47
N ARG A 90 -10.62 -7.92 -24.61
CA ARG A 90 -10.55 -6.52 -25.05
C ARG A 90 -9.31 -6.33 -25.94
N ALA A 91 -9.54 -5.85 -27.16
CA ALA A 91 -8.61 -5.89 -28.29
C ALA A 91 -7.17 -5.47 -27.90
N GLY A 92 -6.20 -6.35 -28.14
CA GLY A 92 -4.77 -6.06 -28.02
C GLY A 92 -4.05 -6.60 -26.77
N SER A 93 -4.75 -7.18 -25.80
CA SER A 93 -4.08 -7.91 -24.72
C SER A 93 -4.85 -9.14 -24.26
N ALA A 94 -4.17 -10.29 -24.25
CA ALA A 94 -4.66 -11.49 -23.56
C ALA A 94 -5.06 -11.12 -22.11
N PRO A 95 -6.19 -11.62 -21.57
CA PRO A 95 -6.67 -11.25 -20.23
C PRO A 95 -5.60 -11.43 -19.14
N LEU A 96 -4.80 -12.49 -19.25
CA LEU A 96 -3.64 -12.73 -18.38
C LEU A 96 -2.62 -11.60 -18.41
N ARG A 97 -2.34 -11.04 -19.58
CA ARG A 97 -1.41 -9.92 -19.74
C ARG A 97 -1.97 -8.64 -19.13
N ALA A 98 -3.27 -8.40 -19.27
CA ALA A 98 -3.95 -7.27 -18.63
C ALA A 98 -3.92 -7.39 -17.11
N LEU A 99 -4.22 -8.58 -16.57
CA LEU A 99 -4.17 -8.85 -15.14
C LEU A 99 -2.75 -8.73 -14.58
N SER A 100 -1.77 -9.30 -15.27
CA SER A 100 -0.36 -9.23 -14.84
C SER A 100 0.14 -7.79 -14.77
N ARG A 101 -0.23 -6.94 -15.75
CA ARG A 101 0.09 -5.51 -15.71
C ARG A 101 -0.58 -4.82 -14.52
N ARG A 102 -1.87 -5.06 -14.32
CA ARG A 102 -2.62 -4.46 -13.20
C ARG A 102 -2.08 -4.89 -11.83
N ALA A 103 -1.65 -6.14 -11.69
CA ALA A 103 -0.99 -6.64 -10.48
C ALA A 103 0.37 -5.97 -10.27
N GLY A 104 1.17 -5.82 -11.33
CA GLY A 104 2.42 -5.08 -11.30
C GLY A 104 2.24 -3.62 -10.88
N ASP A 105 1.30 -2.91 -11.49
CA ASP A 105 0.99 -1.52 -11.15
C ASP A 105 0.52 -1.37 -9.70
N LEU A 106 -0.28 -2.31 -9.22
CA LEU A 106 -0.74 -2.35 -7.83
C LEU A 106 0.44 -2.60 -6.88
N ALA A 107 1.35 -3.51 -7.21
CA ALA A 107 2.54 -3.79 -6.41
C ALA A 107 3.48 -2.59 -6.35
N VAL A 108 3.66 -1.86 -7.46
CA VAL A 108 4.43 -0.61 -7.50
C VAL A 108 3.82 0.44 -6.59
N ARG A 109 2.49 0.64 -6.62
CA ARG A 109 1.81 1.58 -5.72
C ARG A 109 1.98 1.20 -4.25
N VAL A 110 1.87 -0.08 -3.94
CA VAL A 110 2.06 -0.60 -2.57
C VAL A 110 3.50 -0.40 -2.09
N ALA A 111 4.50 -0.68 -2.93
CA ALA A 111 5.90 -0.45 -2.61
C ALA A 111 6.20 1.04 -2.41
N ALA A 112 5.71 1.90 -3.32
CA ALA A 112 5.87 3.35 -3.24
C ALA A 112 5.25 3.92 -1.96
N ALA A 113 4.05 3.47 -1.60
CA ALA A 113 3.39 3.85 -0.35
C ALA A 113 4.19 3.41 0.89
N SER A 114 4.68 2.17 0.92
CA SER A 114 5.56 1.67 1.99
C SER A 114 6.86 2.49 2.11
N TRP A 115 7.29 3.11 1.03
CA TRP A 115 8.52 3.88 0.94
C TRP A 115 8.32 5.38 1.14
N GLY A 116 7.07 5.86 1.21
CA GLY A 116 6.73 7.27 1.29
C GLY A 116 7.13 8.06 0.04
N VAL A 117 7.10 7.44 -1.14
CA VAL A 117 7.46 8.06 -2.43
C VAL A 117 6.32 7.98 -3.43
N ALA A 118 6.41 8.77 -4.50
CA ALA A 118 5.43 8.75 -5.57
C ALA A 118 5.55 7.45 -6.42
N PRO A 119 4.44 6.84 -6.88
CA PRO A 119 4.49 5.57 -7.63
C PRO A 119 5.27 5.63 -8.95
N ASP A 120 5.27 6.77 -9.61
CA ASP A 120 6.00 7.06 -10.85
C ASP A 120 7.53 7.14 -10.65
N ALA A 121 7.99 7.37 -9.41
CA ALA A 121 9.41 7.26 -9.04
C ALA A 121 9.88 5.80 -8.89
N CYS A 122 8.95 4.84 -8.89
CA CYS A 122 9.24 3.41 -8.76
C CYS A 122 9.14 2.71 -10.11
N ARG A 123 10.02 1.72 -10.35
CA ARG A 123 10.01 0.91 -11.57
C ARG A 123 9.96 -0.58 -11.23
N LEU A 124 9.03 -1.29 -11.86
CA LEU A 124 9.01 -2.76 -11.90
C LEU A 124 9.87 -3.23 -13.08
N SER A 125 10.94 -3.98 -12.81
CA SER A 125 11.79 -4.61 -13.81
C SER A 125 11.99 -6.08 -13.47
N GLY A 126 11.49 -6.97 -14.33
CA GLY A 126 11.45 -8.41 -14.06
C GLY A 126 10.67 -8.72 -12.78
N ARG A 127 11.36 -9.26 -11.78
CA ARG A 127 10.81 -9.65 -10.46
C ARG A 127 11.18 -8.68 -9.33
N ARG A 128 11.49 -7.43 -9.65
CA ARG A 128 11.97 -6.44 -8.68
C ARG A 128 11.30 -5.10 -8.90
N ILE A 129 10.80 -4.52 -7.82
CA ILE A 129 10.37 -3.13 -7.75
C ILE A 129 11.53 -2.34 -7.18
N THR A 130 11.90 -1.25 -7.82
CA THR A 130 13.06 -0.43 -7.47
C THR A 130 12.68 1.03 -7.38
N HIS A 131 13.31 1.75 -6.45
CA HIS A 131 13.31 3.21 -6.39
C HIS A 131 14.76 3.68 -6.43
N GLU A 132 15.20 4.13 -7.61
CA GLU A 132 16.61 4.40 -7.91
C GLU A 132 17.22 5.46 -6.99
N ALA A 133 16.49 6.56 -6.74
CA ALA A 133 16.98 7.68 -5.94
C ALA A 133 17.36 7.31 -4.50
N SER A 134 16.78 6.25 -3.94
CA SER A 134 17.13 5.75 -2.60
C SER A 134 17.83 4.40 -2.61
N GLY A 135 18.07 3.80 -3.77
CA GLY A 135 18.58 2.42 -3.90
C GLY A 135 17.69 1.34 -3.29
N ARG A 136 16.41 1.63 -3.00
CA ARG A 136 15.50 0.65 -2.36
C ARG A 136 14.99 -0.34 -3.39
N MET A 137 14.83 -1.59 -2.95
CA MET A 137 14.40 -2.70 -3.80
C MET A 137 13.48 -3.64 -3.02
N LEU A 138 12.41 -4.11 -3.67
CA LEU A 138 11.53 -5.17 -3.17
C LEU A 138 11.38 -6.28 -4.21
N PRO A 139 11.53 -7.56 -3.83
CA PRO A 139 11.17 -8.68 -4.69
C PRO A 139 9.66 -8.71 -4.96
N PHE A 140 9.29 -9.02 -6.19
CA PHE A 140 7.91 -9.21 -6.63
C PHE A 140 7.76 -10.48 -7.46
N GLY A 141 6.78 -11.29 -7.13
CA GLY A 141 6.37 -12.45 -7.92
C GLY A 141 4.86 -12.51 -8.02
N ALA A 142 4.33 -13.06 -9.10
CA ALA A 142 2.90 -13.26 -9.23
C ALA A 142 2.57 -14.52 -10.03
N TRP A 143 1.42 -15.13 -9.72
CA TRP A 143 0.88 -16.28 -10.42
C TRP A 143 -0.62 -16.12 -10.63
N VAL A 144 -1.15 -16.88 -11.58
CA VAL A 144 -2.56 -16.88 -11.94
C VAL A 144 -3.12 -18.29 -11.78
N ASP A 145 -4.25 -18.39 -11.10
CA ASP A 145 -5.11 -19.57 -11.10
C ASP A 145 -6.37 -19.29 -11.92
N PHE A 146 -6.95 -20.35 -12.48
CA PHE A 146 -8.23 -20.30 -13.17
C PHE A 146 -9.33 -20.84 -12.26
N ALA A 147 -10.45 -20.13 -12.24
CA ALA A 147 -11.61 -20.44 -11.41
C ALA A 147 -12.56 -21.43 -12.08
#